data_AF-A0A2D9C930-F1
#
_entry.id   AF-A0A2D9C930-F1
#
_cell.length_a   1.000
_cell.length_b   1.000
_cell.length_c   1.000
_cell.angle_alpha   90.00
_cell.angle_beta   90.00
_cell.angle_gamma   90.00
#
_symmetry.space_group_name_H-M   'P 1'
#
loop_
_entity.id
_entity.type
_entity.pdbx_description
1 polymer ?
#
loop_
_entity_poly.entity_id
_entity_poly.type
_entity_poly.pdbx_seq_one_letter_code
_entity_poly.pdbx_strand_id
1 'polypeptide(L)' 'MKQVQMIYSVAGESNASGTEARKYMVGEVLPLDKPWQKKLAKSMIERGAAIEVQGNAGPEETKAKRKKAPAKK' A
#
# COMPACT_ATOMS: atom_id res chain seq x y z
N MET A 1 15.46 1.47 7.33
CA MET A 1 14.16 1.18 6.68
C MET A 1 14.45 0.82 5.23
N LYS A 2 14.47 -0.48 4.88
CA LYS A 2 14.98 -0.92 3.57
C LYS A 2 13.89 -1.10 2.52
N GLN A 3 12.69 -1.59 2.86
CA GLN A 3 11.53 -1.63 1.96
C GLN A 3 10.23 -1.65 2.78
N VAL A 4 9.16 -1.07 2.24
CA VAL A 4 7.80 -1.18 2.79
C VAL A 4 6.91 -1.84 1.76
N GLN A 5 6.29 -2.95 2.11
CA GLN A 5 5.41 -3.68 1.21
C GLN A 5 3.96 -3.57 1.66
N MET A 6 3.09 -3.38 0.70
CA MET A 6 1.65 -3.32 0.87
C MET A 6 1.08 -4.69 1.21
N ILE A 7 0.29 -4.80 2.28
CA ILE A 7 -0.39 -6.05 2.65
C ILE A 7 -1.81 -6.15 2.08
N TYR A 8 -2.43 -5.04 1.69
CA TYR A 8 -3.68 -5.03 0.93
C TYR A 8 -3.76 -3.83 -0.01
N SER A 9 -4.62 -3.90 -1.02
CA SER A 9 -4.76 -2.80 -1.98
C SER A 9 -5.42 -1.57 -1.37
N VAL A 10 -4.73 -0.43 -1.43
CA VAL A 10 -5.24 0.85 -0.92
C VAL A 10 -4.92 1.98 -1.90
N ALA A 11 -5.76 3.01 -1.93
CA ALA A 11 -5.40 4.25 -2.57
C ALA A 11 -4.50 5.05 -1.62
N GLY A 12 -3.36 5.52 -2.13
CA GLY A 12 -2.44 6.39 -1.41
C GLY A 12 -1.99 7.53 -2.30
N GLU A 13 -1.32 8.52 -1.71
CA GLU A 13 -0.75 9.64 -2.45
C GLU A 13 0.38 9.14 -3.35
N SER A 14 0.42 9.64 -4.58
CA SER A 14 1.43 9.28 -5.60
C SER A 14 2.39 10.43 -5.90
N ASN A 15 2.10 11.62 -5.39
CA ASN A 15 2.94 12.79 -5.54
C ASN A 15 3.13 13.51 -4.20
N ALA A 16 4.15 14.38 -4.14
CA ALA A 16 4.46 15.15 -2.93
C ALA A 16 3.36 16.16 -2.56
N SER A 17 2.51 16.52 -3.53
CA SER A 17 1.44 17.51 -3.37
C SER A 17 0.15 16.91 -2.81
N GLY A 18 0.04 15.59 -2.70
CA GLY A 18 -1.18 14.90 -2.26
C GLY A 18 -2.38 15.04 -3.20
N THR A 19 -2.18 15.65 -4.39
CA THR A 19 -3.24 15.92 -5.37
C THR A 19 -3.54 14.72 -6.26
N GLU A 20 -2.57 13.81 -6.41
CA GLU A 20 -2.74 12.59 -7.20
C GLU A 20 -2.74 11.38 -6.29
N ALA A 21 -3.82 10.60 -6.35
CA ALA A 21 -3.92 9.31 -5.69
C ALA A 21 -3.66 8.17 -6.68
N ARG A 22 -2.83 7.21 -6.27
CA ARG A 22 -2.58 5.96 -6.98
C ARG A 22 -3.05 4.81 -6.12
N LYS A 23 -3.56 3.78 -6.79
CA LYS A 23 -3.88 2.52 -6.13
C LYS A 23 -2.61 1.69 -6.02
N TYR A 24 -2.15 1.51 -4.79
CA TYR A 24 -1.08 0.59 -4.45
C TYR A 24 -1.66 -0.81 -4.27
N MET A 25 -1.07 -1.79 -4.94
CA MET A 25 -1.56 -3.17 -4.92
C MET A 25 -0.93 -3.97 -3.77
N VAL A 26 -1.56 -5.07 -3.36
CA VAL A 26 -0.96 -5.99 -2.39
C VAL A 26 0.32 -6.58 -2.98
N GLY A 27 1.37 -6.72 -2.16
CA GLY A 27 2.69 -7.18 -2.60
C GLY A 27 3.53 -6.09 -3.28
N GLU A 28 2.96 -4.92 -3.59
CA GLU A 28 3.70 -3.80 -4.16
C GLU A 28 4.61 -3.16 -3.10
N VAL A 29 5.82 -2.82 -3.51
CA VAL A 29 6.81 -2.16 -2.65
C VAL A 29 6.70 -0.65 -2.84
N LEU A 30 6.47 0.06 -1.74
CA LEU A 30 6.44 1.51 -1.71
C LEU A 30 7.87 2.05 -1.91
N PRO A 31 8.09 2.96 -2.88
CA PRO A 31 9.36 3.67 -2.99
C PRO A 31 9.55 4.53 -1.73
N LEU A 32 10.77 4.62 -1.19
CA LEU A 32 11.10 5.38 0.03
C LEU A 32 12.19 6.42 -0.22
N ASP A 33 12.45 6.74 -1.48
CA ASP A 33 13.51 7.64 -1.93
C ASP A 33 13.28 9.08 -1.45
N LYS A 34 12.01 9.51 -1.44
CA LYS A 34 11.61 10.89 -1.09
C LYS A 34 11.04 10.97 0.33
N PRO A 35 11.19 12.11 1.02
CA PRO A 35 10.70 12.28 2.39
C PRO A 35 9.17 12.13 2.52
N TRP A 36 8.41 12.60 1.52
CA TRP A 36 6.95 12.43 1.51
C TRP A 36 6.54 10.95 1.40
N GLN A 37 7.33 10.14 0.69
CA GLN A 37 7.07 8.71 0.56
C GLN A 37 7.32 7.97 1.87
N LYS A 38 8.37 8.35 2.63
CA LYS A 38 8.61 7.81 3.98
C LYS A 38 7.46 8.15 4.93
N LYS A 39 6.92 9.37 4.84
CA LYS A 39 5.75 9.79 5.62
C LYS A 39 4.49 9.01 5.22
N LEU A 40 4.25 8.84 3.92
CA LEU A 40 3.17 8.03 3.39
C LEU A 40 3.29 6.57 3.87
N ALA A 41 4.47 5.96 3.72
CA ALA A 41 4.72 4.59 4.13
C ALA A 41 4.50 4.38 5.62
N LYS A 42 4.96 5.31 6.47
CA LYS A 42 4.68 5.29 7.90
C LYS A 42 3.17 5.34 8.19
N SER A 43 2.45 6.25 7.53
CA SER A 43 0.98 6.34 7.65
C SER A 43 0.27 5.06 7.20
N MET A 44 0.77 4.42 6.12
CA MET A 44 0.26 3.13 5.65
C MET A 44 0.53 2.00 6.65
N ILE A 45 1.69 1.99 7.30
CA ILE A 45 2.04 1.01 8.34
C ILE A 45 1.17 1.22 9.59
N GLU A 46 1.01 2.45 10.06
CA GLU A 46 0.17 2.77 11.22
C GLU A 46 -1.30 2.39 11.00
N ARG A 47 -1.77 2.45 9.75
CA ARG A 47 -3.11 1.99 9.35
C ARG A 47 -3.22 0.48 9.17
N GLY A 48 -2.12 -0.25 9.28
CA GLY A 48 -2.05 -1.68 8.99
C GLY A 48 -2.20 -2.00 7.50
N ALA A 49 -1.99 -1.04 6.59
CA ALA A 49 -2.05 -1.24 5.14
C ALA A 49 -0.73 -1.72 4.53
N ALA A 50 0.39 -1.47 5.20
CA ALA A 50 1.72 -1.89 4.77
C ALA A 50 2.57 -2.36 5.95
N ILE A 51 3.66 -3.07 5.66
CA ILE A 51 4.62 -3.56 6.67
C ILE A 51 6.05 -3.24 6.23
N GLU A 52 6.93 -2.97 7.21
CA GLU A 52 8.36 -2.88 6.96
C GLU A 52 8.93 -4.28 6.70
N VAL A 53 9.44 -4.49 5.49
CA VAL A 53 10.04 -5.76 5.09
C VAL A 53 11.55 -5.60 5.08
N GLN A 54 12.23 -6.35 5.93
CA GLN A 54 13.66 -6.45 5.92
C GLN A 54 14.05 -7.50 4.87
N GLY A 55 14.26 -7.05 3.63
CA GLY A 55 14.86 -7.78 2.50
C GLY A 55 14.60 -9.28 2.47
N ASN A 56 13.62 -9.70 1.66
CA ASN A 56 13.19 -11.09 1.37
C ASN A 56 11.89 -11.54 2.05
N ALA A 57 10.79 -10.78 1.93
CA ALA A 57 9.46 -11.40 1.92
C ALA A 57 8.91 -11.30 0.51
N GLY A 58 8.83 -12.45 -0.16
CA GLY A 58 8.18 -12.56 -1.47
C GLY A 58 6.72 -12.13 -1.36
N PRO A 59 6.15 -11.54 -2.43
CA PRO A 59 4.77 -11.12 -2.43
C PRO A 59 3.87 -12.36 -2.33
N GLU A 60 3.36 -12.65 -1.13
CA GLU A 60 2.28 -13.61 -1.00
C GLU A 60 1.01 -12.91 -1.49
N GLU A 61 0.71 -13.11 -2.77
CA GLU A 61 -0.54 -12.71 -3.44
C GLU A 61 -1.75 -13.27 -2.70
N THR A 62 -2.21 -12.61 -1.65
CA THR A 62 -3.49 -12.94 -1.03
C THR A 62 -4.61 -12.23 -1.78
N LYS A 63 -5.07 -12.96 -2.80
CA LYS A 63 -6.26 -12.74 -3.63
C LYS A 63 -7.53 -12.71 -2.76
N ALA A 64 -7.98 -11.53 -2.34
CA ALA A 64 -9.34 -11.36 -1.83
C ALA A 64 -10.25 -10.71 -2.89
N LYS A 65 -10.90 -11.56 -3.68
CA LYS A 65 -12.03 -11.23 -4.57
C LYS A 65 -13.05 -10.36 -3.79
N ARG A 66 -13.14 -9.05 -4.09
CA ARG A 66 -14.25 -8.22 -3.60
C ARG A 66 -15.55 -8.77 -4.19
N LYS A 67 -16.34 -9.50 -3.38
CA LYS A 67 -17.72 -9.83 -3.70
C LYS A 67 -18.49 -8.52 -3.86
N LYS A 68 -18.96 -8.23 -5.07
CA LYS A 68 -19.95 -7.16 -5.31
C LYS A 68 -21.17 -7.46 -4.43
N ALA A 69 -21.54 -6.54 -3.56
CA ALA A 69 -22.81 -6.61 -2.87
C ALA A 69 -23.93 -6.58 -3.93
N PRO A 70 -24.90 -7.50 -3.91
CA PRO A 70 -26.06 -7.38 -4.79
C PRO A 70 -26.86 -6.16 -4.34
N ALA A 71 -27.13 -5.24 -5.28
CA ALA A 71 -28.09 -4.16 -5.08
C ALA A 71 -29.42 -4.77 -4.67
N LYS A 72 -29.93 -4.38 -3.50
CA LYS A 72 -31.16 -4.90 -2.94
C LYS A 72 -32.35 -4.18 -3.61
N LYS A 73 -33.10 -4.98 -4.38
CA LYS A 73 -34.53 -4.96 -4.73
C LYS A 73 -35.25 -3.60 -4.83
#